data_AF-A0A9E2AG40-F1
#
_entry.id   AF-A0A9E2AG40-F1
#
_cell.length_a   1.000
_cell.length_b   1.000
_cell.length_c   1.000
_cell.angle_alpha   90.00
_cell.angle_beta   90.00
_cell.angle_gamma   90.00
#
_symmetry.space_group_name_H-M   'P 1'
#
loop_
_entity.id
_entity.type
_entity.pdbx_description
1 polymer ?
#
loop_
_entity_poly.entity_id
_entity_poly.type
_entity_poly.pdbx_seq_one_letter_code
_entity_poly.pdbx_strand_id
1 'polypeptide(L)'
;MTPGVSIDADAWMHRAVGLSATALPHPNPRVGALVFDRAGGEVGSGVHRVAGDDHAEIVALAAAGDAARGGTLVVSLEPCDHQGLTPPCTEAIITAGIDRVIVGALDPDARVSGQGVARLREAGIDVTGPTATAAVEANDPAYFHHRRTGRPLVTLKWAMTLDGQVA
;
A
#
# COMPACT_ATOMS: atom_id res chain seq x y z
N MET A 1 -4.91 18.38 -22.38
CA MET A 1 -4.87 17.72 -21.06
C MET A 1 -5.56 18.65 -20.08
N THR A 2 -6.76 18.31 -19.64
CA THR A 2 -7.42 19.03 -18.54
C THR A 2 -6.52 18.86 -17.32
N PRO A 3 -6.19 19.92 -16.56
CA PRO A 3 -5.41 19.76 -15.34
C PRO A 3 -6.24 18.88 -14.42
N GLY A 4 -5.76 17.67 -14.12
CA GLY A 4 -6.39 16.79 -13.15
C GLY A 4 -6.54 17.54 -11.83
N VAL A 5 -7.64 17.30 -11.12
CA VAL A 5 -7.88 17.90 -9.81
C VAL A 5 -6.65 17.72 -8.93
N SER A 6 -6.19 18.80 -8.30
CA SER A 6 -5.06 18.77 -7.38
C SER A 6 -5.46 17.99 -6.13
N ILE A 7 -5.14 16.70 -6.12
CA ILE A 7 -5.29 15.83 -4.96
C ILE A 7 -4.10 16.09 -4.02
N ASP A 8 -4.38 16.39 -2.74
CA ASP A 8 -3.36 16.50 -1.70
C ASP A 8 -2.78 15.12 -1.41
N ALA A 9 -1.71 14.78 -2.13
CA ALA A 9 -1.10 13.46 -2.14
C ALA A 9 -0.69 13.00 -0.73
N ASP A 10 -0.17 13.91 0.09
CA ASP A 10 0.30 13.58 1.44
C ASP A 10 -0.86 13.30 2.38
N ALA A 11 -1.89 14.16 2.39
CA ALA A 11 -3.07 13.95 3.22
C ALA A 11 -3.77 12.61 2.90
N TRP A 12 -3.93 12.29 1.61
CA TRP A 12 -4.55 11.03 1.18
C TRP A 12 -3.65 9.82 1.45
N MET A 13 -2.33 9.97 1.35
CA MET A 13 -1.40 8.91 1.70
C MET A 13 -1.47 8.58 3.19
N HIS A 14 -1.51 9.60 4.06
CA HIS A 14 -1.70 9.39 5.50
C HIS A 14 -3.04 8.70 5.81
N ARG A 15 -4.11 9.03 5.08
CA ARG A 15 -5.39 8.31 5.20
C ARG A 15 -5.28 6.86 4.75
N ALA A 16 -4.62 6.58 3.62
CA ALA A 16 -4.40 5.22 3.13
C ALA A 16 -3.61 4.38 4.15
N VAL A 17 -2.55 4.94 4.75
CA VAL A 17 -1.81 4.31 5.86
C VAL A 17 -2.76 4.02 7.04
N GLY A 18 -3.53 5.02 7.47
CA GLY A 18 -4.48 4.91 8.59
C GLY A 18 -5.55 3.82 8.42
N LEU A 19 -6.03 3.59 7.19
CA LEU A 19 -6.99 2.51 6.90
C LEU A 19 -6.44 1.13 7.26
N SER A 20 -5.13 0.92 7.12
CA SER A 20 -4.47 -0.37 7.34
C SER A 20 -3.90 -0.55 8.75
N ALA A 21 -3.98 0.48 9.60
CA ALA A 21 -3.28 0.51 10.90
C ALA A 21 -3.66 -0.60 11.88
N THR A 22 -4.90 -1.10 11.79
CA THR A 22 -5.40 -2.20 12.63
C THR A 22 -5.45 -3.54 11.90
N ALA A 23 -4.99 -3.62 10.66
CA ALA A 23 -4.98 -4.88 9.91
C ALA A 23 -3.94 -5.85 10.49
N LEU A 24 -4.19 -7.15 10.35
CA LEU A 24 -3.30 -8.23 10.79
C LEU A 24 -2.97 -9.19 9.64
N PRO A 25 -2.37 -8.69 8.54
CA PRO A 25 -2.12 -9.50 7.33
C PRO A 25 -0.90 -10.41 7.41
N HIS A 26 -0.22 -10.51 8.56
CA HIS A 26 1.01 -11.29 8.69
C HIS A 26 0.85 -12.71 8.11
N PRO A 27 1.79 -13.18 7.26
CA PRO A 27 3.14 -12.62 6.98
C PRO A 27 3.21 -11.52 5.90
N ASN A 28 2.07 -11.09 5.34
CA ASN A 28 1.99 -10.03 4.33
C ASN A 28 2.05 -8.64 4.99
N PRO A 29 2.38 -7.58 4.23
CA PRO A 29 2.43 -6.22 4.76
C PRO A 29 1.04 -5.61 4.96
N ARG A 30 0.95 -4.64 5.87
CA ARG A 30 -0.19 -3.73 5.96
C ARG A 30 -0.19 -2.77 4.78
N VAL A 31 -1.24 -2.86 3.97
CA VAL A 31 -1.46 -1.99 2.81
C VAL A 31 -2.86 -1.40 2.86
N GLY A 32 -2.95 -0.10 2.61
CA GLY A 32 -4.21 0.60 2.36
C GLY A 32 -4.16 1.30 1.00
N ALA A 33 -5.31 1.37 0.34
CA ALA A 33 -5.46 1.94 -0.99
C ALA A 33 -6.75 2.75 -1.12
N LEU A 34 -6.70 3.84 -1.90
CA LEU A 34 -7.80 4.75 -2.20
C LEU A 34 -7.87 5.00 -3.70
N VAL A 35 -9.07 4.97 -4.26
CA VAL A 35 -9.32 5.28 -5.67
C VAL A 35 -10.13 6.56 -5.78
N PHE A 36 -9.64 7.49 -6.58
CA PHE A 36 -10.29 8.75 -6.92
C PHE A 36 -10.67 8.76 -8.39
N ASP A 37 -11.85 9.27 -8.71
CA ASP A 37 -12.28 9.48 -10.10
C ASP A 37 -11.59 10.71 -10.73
N ARG A 38 -11.89 10.97 -12.01
CA ARG A 38 -11.37 12.12 -12.77
C ARG A 38 -11.79 13.48 -12.21
N ALA A 39 -12.90 13.54 -11.48
CA ALA A 39 -13.38 14.74 -10.82
C ALA A 39 -12.76 14.94 -9.43
N GLY A 40 -11.89 14.02 -8.99
CA GLY A 40 -11.23 14.06 -7.69
C GLY A 40 -12.10 13.53 -6.53
N GLY A 41 -13.23 12.89 -6.82
CA GLY A 41 -14.07 12.24 -5.82
C GLY A 41 -13.51 10.88 -5.41
N GLU A 42 -13.46 10.57 -4.12
CA GLU A 42 -13.13 9.22 -3.66
C GLU A 42 -14.27 8.26 -4.01
N VAL A 43 -13.97 7.23 -4.81
CA VAL A 43 -14.93 6.26 -5.31
C VAL A 43 -14.66 4.84 -4.82
N GLY A 44 -13.51 4.59 -4.20
CA GLY A 44 -13.18 3.29 -3.62
C GLY A 44 -12.10 3.37 -2.55
N SER A 45 -12.16 2.45 -1.60
CA SER A 45 -11.11 2.26 -0.60
C SER A 45 -10.92 0.78 -0.28
N GLY A 46 -9.71 0.40 0.11
CA GLY A 46 -9.36 -1.00 0.33
C GLY A 46 -8.23 -1.17 1.33
N VAL A 47 -8.24 -2.33 1.99
CA VAL A 47 -7.24 -2.73 2.99
C VAL A 47 -6.98 -4.21 2.82
N HIS A 48 -5.71 -4.61 2.81
CA HIS A 48 -5.35 -6.03 2.92
C HIS A 48 -5.50 -6.47 4.38
N ARG A 49 -6.57 -7.20 4.69
CA ARG A 49 -6.99 -7.47 6.09
C ARG A 49 -6.24 -8.63 6.72
N VAL A 50 -6.19 -9.76 6.03
CA VAL A 50 -5.56 -11.03 6.46
C VAL A 50 -4.84 -11.69 5.29
N ALA A 51 -3.84 -12.51 5.56
CA ALA A 51 -3.11 -13.23 4.52
C ALA A 51 -4.05 -14.17 3.74
N GLY A 52 -3.96 -14.14 2.40
CA GLY A 52 -4.79 -14.92 1.49
C GLY A 52 -6.03 -14.20 0.98
N ASP A 53 -6.45 -13.11 1.63
CA ASP A 53 -7.46 -12.19 1.08
C ASP A 53 -6.88 -11.36 -0.06
N ASP A 54 -7.79 -10.72 -0.81
CA ASP A 54 -7.44 -9.71 -1.79
C ASP A 54 -6.56 -8.60 -1.20
N HIS A 55 -5.63 -8.12 -2.02
CA HIS A 55 -4.78 -6.98 -1.67
C HIS A 55 -5.60 -5.68 -1.66
N ALA A 56 -5.06 -4.65 -1.01
CA ALA A 56 -5.77 -3.38 -0.82
C ALA A 56 -6.21 -2.74 -2.14
N GLU A 57 -5.37 -2.82 -3.17
CA GLU A 57 -5.62 -2.30 -4.51
C GLU A 57 -6.81 -3.01 -5.16
N ILE A 58 -6.88 -4.35 -5.05
CA ILE A 58 -7.98 -5.14 -5.60
C ILE A 58 -9.30 -4.75 -4.92
N VAL A 59 -9.30 -4.66 -3.59
CA VAL A 59 -10.48 -4.25 -2.81
C VAL A 59 -10.92 -2.84 -3.19
N ALA A 60 -9.99 -1.90 -3.30
CA ALA A 60 -10.30 -0.51 -3.64
C ALA A 60 -10.82 -0.36 -5.07
N LEU A 61 -10.24 -1.07 -6.04
CA LEU A 61 -10.67 -1.08 -7.44
C LEU A 61 -12.05 -1.74 -7.59
N ALA A 62 -12.30 -2.85 -6.87
CA ALA A 62 -13.61 -3.50 -6.87
C ALA A 62 -14.70 -2.58 -6.30
N ALA A 63 -14.40 -1.83 -5.24
CA ALA A 63 -15.31 -0.84 -4.68
C ALA A 63 -15.59 0.33 -5.65
N ALA A 64 -14.59 0.76 -6.41
CA ALA A 64 -14.71 1.85 -7.38
C ALA A 64 -15.44 1.45 -8.67
N GLY A 65 -15.28 0.19 -9.13
CA GLY A 65 -15.82 -0.28 -10.40
C GLY A 65 -15.39 0.61 -11.57
N ASP A 66 -16.32 0.89 -12.49
CA ASP A 66 -16.05 1.70 -13.69
C ASP A 66 -15.63 3.15 -13.38
N ALA A 67 -15.94 3.67 -12.19
CA ALA A 67 -15.55 5.02 -11.78
C ALA A 67 -14.03 5.16 -11.58
N ALA A 68 -13.29 4.05 -11.44
CA ALA A 68 -11.83 4.05 -11.40
C ALA A 68 -11.20 4.51 -12.72
N ARG A 69 -11.91 4.37 -13.85
CA ARG A 69 -11.32 4.56 -15.18
C ARG A 69 -10.84 6.00 -15.39
N GLY A 70 -9.55 6.10 -15.63
CA GLY A 70 -8.77 7.32 -15.79
C GLY A 70 -8.65 8.16 -14.53
N GLY A 71 -8.93 7.55 -13.38
CA GLY A 71 -8.78 8.12 -12.06
C GLY A 71 -7.35 8.01 -11.52
N THR A 72 -7.22 8.25 -10.22
CA THR A 72 -5.96 8.14 -9.47
C THR A 72 -6.07 7.10 -8.37
N LEU A 73 -5.10 6.20 -8.28
CA LEU A 73 -4.91 5.29 -7.15
C LEU A 73 -3.86 5.86 -6.20
N VAL A 74 -4.18 5.94 -4.91
CA VAL A 74 -3.23 6.22 -3.83
C VAL A 74 -3.02 4.93 -3.06
N VAL A 75 -1.80 4.42 -2.96
CA VAL A 75 -1.49 3.14 -2.32
C VAL A 75 -0.29 3.27 -1.40
N SER A 76 -0.41 2.74 -0.17
CA SER A 76 0.62 2.95 0.86
C SER A 76 1.94 2.24 0.57
N LEU A 77 1.91 1.11 -0.13
CA LEU A 77 3.10 0.33 -0.51
C LEU A 77 3.11 0.10 -2.02
N GLU A 78 4.29 -0.11 -2.59
CA GLU A 78 4.44 -0.46 -4.01
C GLU A 78 3.55 -1.66 -4.40
N PRO A 79 2.73 -1.55 -5.46
CA PRO A 79 1.91 -2.65 -5.95
C PRO A 79 2.74 -3.86 -6.37
N CYS A 80 2.28 -5.07 -6.03
CA CYS A 80 2.99 -6.28 -6.40
C CYS A 80 2.95 -6.55 -7.91
N ASP A 81 4.08 -7.03 -8.45
CA ASP A 81 4.25 -7.38 -9.87
C ASP A 81 4.59 -8.86 -10.11
N HIS A 82 4.47 -9.68 -9.07
CA HIS A 82 4.72 -11.12 -9.15
C HIS A 82 3.44 -11.92 -8.96
N GLN A 83 3.37 -13.06 -9.62
CA GLN A 83 2.31 -14.04 -9.39
C GLN A 83 2.52 -14.70 -8.02
N GLY A 84 1.60 -14.47 -7.09
CA GLY A 84 1.54 -15.14 -5.79
C GLY A 84 0.36 -16.12 -5.73
N LEU A 85 -0.33 -16.14 -4.58
CA LEU A 85 -1.64 -16.80 -4.45
C LEU A 85 -2.73 -16.07 -5.25
N THR A 86 -2.56 -14.77 -5.43
CA THR A 86 -3.41 -13.87 -6.23
C THR A 86 -2.63 -13.37 -7.47
N PRO A 87 -3.33 -12.98 -8.55
CA PRO A 87 -2.72 -12.25 -9.66
C PRO A 87 -2.06 -10.93 -9.20
N PRO A 88 -1.05 -10.41 -9.94
CA PRO A 88 -0.36 -9.18 -9.57
C PRO A 88 -1.30 -7.97 -9.59
N CYS A 89 -1.15 -7.07 -8.62
CA CYS A 89 -1.94 -5.85 -8.52
C CYS A 89 -1.68 -4.91 -9.70
N THR A 90 -0.46 -4.90 -10.25
CA THR A 90 -0.11 -4.09 -11.44
C THR A 90 -1.06 -4.35 -12.60
N GLU A 91 -1.37 -5.61 -12.90
CA GLU A 91 -2.27 -5.97 -14.01
C GLU A 91 -3.71 -5.52 -13.76
N ALA A 92 -4.19 -5.63 -12.51
CA ALA A 92 -5.51 -5.14 -12.13
C ALA A 92 -5.62 -3.61 -12.27
N ILE A 93 -4.58 -2.87 -11.87
CA ILE A 93 -4.51 -1.41 -11.99
C ILE A 93 -4.54 -0.99 -13.46
N ILE A 94 -3.74 -1.66 -14.30
CA ILE A 94 -3.70 -1.41 -15.76
C ILE A 94 -5.07 -1.71 -16.38
N THR A 95 -5.68 -2.85 -16.05
CA THR A 95 -6.98 -3.28 -16.58
C THR A 95 -8.11 -2.35 -16.16
N ALA A 96 -8.07 -1.82 -14.93
CA ALA A 96 -9.02 -0.82 -14.45
C ALA A 96 -8.91 0.53 -15.20
N GLY A 97 -7.81 0.74 -15.94
CA GLY A 97 -7.57 1.93 -16.72
C GLY A 97 -7.26 3.15 -15.86
N ILE A 98 -6.59 2.97 -14.72
CA ILE A 98 -6.08 4.06 -13.89
C ILE A 98 -5.05 4.89 -14.67
N ASP A 99 -5.17 6.22 -14.67
CA ASP A 99 -4.24 7.11 -15.39
C ASP A 99 -3.04 7.49 -14.50
N ARG A 100 -3.21 7.48 -13.17
CA ARG A 100 -2.18 7.90 -12.20
C ARG A 100 -2.14 7.03 -10.94
N VAL A 101 -0.94 6.73 -10.46
CA VAL A 101 -0.70 6.03 -9.18
C VAL A 101 0.23 6.86 -8.30
N ILE A 102 -0.14 7.04 -7.04
CA ILE A 102 0.68 7.69 -6.00
C ILE A 102 1.08 6.61 -5.00
N VAL A 103 2.39 6.37 -4.88
CA VAL A 103 2.96 5.31 -4.02
C VAL A 103 3.53 5.91 -2.74
N GLY A 104 3.21 5.31 -1.59
CA GLY A 104 3.70 5.76 -0.29
C GLY A 104 5.15 5.40 -0.02
N ALA A 105 5.47 4.11 -0.12
CA ALA A 105 6.83 3.56 0.00
C ALA A 105 7.09 2.50 -1.07
N LEU A 106 8.37 2.32 -1.44
CA LEU A 106 8.80 1.16 -2.23
C LEU A 106 8.88 -0.09 -1.33
N ASP A 107 8.58 -1.25 -1.89
CA ASP A 107 8.66 -2.50 -1.13
C ASP A 107 10.13 -2.96 -1.01
N PRO A 108 10.69 -3.14 0.20
CA PRO A 108 12.05 -3.66 0.37
C PRO A 108 12.17 -5.15 -0.01
N ASP A 109 11.07 -5.86 -0.25
CA ASP A 109 11.11 -7.24 -0.72
C ASP A 109 11.80 -7.31 -2.09
N ALA A 110 12.89 -8.08 -2.18
CA ALA A 110 13.66 -8.24 -3.41
C ALA A 110 12.82 -8.78 -4.60
N ARG A 111 11.68 -9.41 -4.34
CA ARG A 111 10.75 -9.89 -5.37
C ARG A 111 9.91 -8.76 -5.99
N VAL A 112 9.82 -7.59 -5.35
CA VAL A 112 8.97 -6.46 -5.78
C VAL A 112 9.81 -5.23 -6.05
N SER A 113 10.73 -4.87 -5.15
CA SER A 113 11.56 -3.65 -5.13
C SER A 113 11.73 -2.95 -6.48
N GLY A 114 10.82 -2.02 -6.80
CA GLY A 114 10.84 -1.16 -7.99
C GLY A 114 10.22 -1.74 -9.27
N GLN A 115 9.95 -3.04 -9.32
CA GLN A 115 9.38 -3.73 -10.48
C GLN A 115 7.93 -3.32 -10.71
N GLY A 116 7.13 -3.18 -9.65
CA GLY A 116 5.73 -2.77 -9.77
C GLY A 116 5.60 -1.35 -10.29
N VAL A 117 6.43 -0.43 -9.77
CA VAL A 117 6.49 0.94 -10.28
C VAL A 117 6.95 0.97 -11.74
N ALA A 118 7.96 0.18 -12.11
CA ALA A 118 8.45 0.11 -13.48
C ALA A 118 7.37 -0.40 -14.44
N ARG A 119 6.69 -1.51 -14.10
CA ARG A 119 5.61 -2.10 -14.88
C ARG A 119 4.48 -1.11 -15.17
N LEU A 120 4.04 -0.37 -14.15
CA LEU A 120 2.97 0.62 -14.30
C LEU A 120 3.39 1.76 -15.23
N ARG A 121 4.64 2.25 -15.11
CA ARG A 121 5.19 3.27 -16.01
C ARG A 121 5.31 2.78 -17.45
N GLU A 122 5.75 1.54 -17.65
CA GLU A 122 5.81 0.91 -18.98
C GLU A 122 4.43 0.79 -19.63
N ALA A 123 3.38 0.59 -18.83
CA ALA A 123 1.99 0.59 -19.28
C ALA A 123 1.41 2.01 -19.53
N GLY A 124 2.20 3.07 -19.35
CA GLY A 124 1.81 4.45 -19.61
C GLY A 124 1.11 5.16 -18.44
N ILE A 125 1.12 4.57 -17.24
CA ILE A 125 0.53 5.18 -16.04
C ILE A 125 1.51 6.20 -15.44
N ASP A 126 1.02 7.37 -15.05
CA ASP A 126 1.79 8.36 -14.31
C ASP A 126 2.00 7.89 -12.86
N VAL A 127 3.22 7.49 -12.51
CA VAL A 127 3.55 7.03 -11.14
C VAL A 127 4.37 8.07 -10.39
N THR A 128 3.76 8.67 -9.36
CA THR A 128 4.37 9.61 -8.42
C THR A 128 4.76 8.90 -7.11
N GLY A 129 5.90 9.28 -6.52
CA GLY A 129 6.36 8.79 -5.22
C GLY A 129 7.73 8.09 -5.29
N PRO A 130 8.21 7.57 -4.14
CA PRO A 130 7.54 7.50 -2.84
C PRO A 130 7.34 8.87 -2.16
N THR A 131 6.21 9.09 -1.45
CA THR A 131 5.89 10.40 -0.81
C THR A 131 5.75 10.37 0.72
N ALA A 132 5.50 9.21 1.35
CA ALA A 132 5.26 9.13 2.79
C ALA A 132 5.98 7.93 3.46
N THR A 133 7.17 7.61 2.98
CA THR A 133 7.93 6.39 3.37
C THR A 133 7.99 6.19 4.89
N ALA A 134 8.30 7.25 5.65
CA ALA A 134 8.41 7.16 7.11
C ALA A 134 7.10 6.74 7.79
N ALA A 135 5.95 7.24 7.31
CA ALA A 135 4.64 6.91 7.85
C ALA A 135 4.25 5.46 7.51
N VAL A 136 4.53 5.02 6.29
CA VAL A 136 4.28 3.64 5.84
C VAL A 136 5.13 2.65 6.64
N GLU A 137 6.42 2.95 6.83
CA GLU A 137 7.32 2.09 7.62
C GLU A 137 6.93 2.01 9.09
N ALA A 138 6.52 3.12 9.69
CA ALA A 138 6.04 3.17 11.07
C ALA A 138 4.74 2.37 11.26
N ASN A 139 3.94 2.18 10.21
CA ASN A 139 2.69 1.42 10.25
C ASN A 139 2.92 -0.10 10.30
N ASP A 140 4.03 -0.59 9.74
CA ASP A 140 4.39 -2.01 9.73
C ASP A 140 5.90 -2.26 9.98
N PRO A 141 6.42 -1.86 11.15
CA PRO A 141 7.86 -1.89 11.40
C PRO A 141 8.44 -3.31 11.37
N ALA A 142 7.63 -4.32 11.71
CA ALA A 142 8.05 -5.71 11.70
C ALA A 142 8.28 -6.23 10.27
N TYR A 143 7.39 -5.91 9.33
CA TYR A 143 7.55 -6.29 7.92
C TYR A 143 8.84 -5.69 7.34
N PHE A 144 9.02 -4.37 7.46
CA PHE A 144 10.19 -3.69 6.90
C PHE A 144 11.50 -4.17 7.54
N HIS A 145 11.53 -4.37 8.86
CA HIS A 145 12.70 -4.94 9.54
C HIS A 145 13.04 -6.33 9.00
N HIS A 146 12.05 -7.20 8.88
CA HIS A 146 12.24 -8.57 8.38
C HIS A 146 12.74 -8.58 6.94
N ARG A 147 12.14 -7.81 6.04
CA ARG A 147 12.55 -7.77 4.63
C ARG A 147 13.95 -7.23 4.42
N ARG A 148 14.38 -6.25 5.23
CA ARG A 148 15.71 -5.65 5.14
C ARG A 148 16.83 -6.50 5.73
N THR A 149 16.53 -7.22 6.81
CA THR A 149 17.57 -7.89 7.62
C THR A 149 17.54 -9.40 7.54
N GLY A 150 16.43 -10.00 7.08
CA GLY A 150 16.16 -11.44 7.17
C GLY A 150 15.92 -11.91 8.61
N ARG A 151 15.71 -11.00 9.58
CA ARG A 151 15.53 -11.31 11.01
C ARG A 151 14.19 -10.79 11.51
N PRO A 152 13.53 -11.47 12.47
CA PRO A 152 12.29 -10.97 13.04
C PRO A 152 12.56 -9.73 13.91
N LEU A 153 11.61 -8.78 13.92
CA LEU A 153 11.62 -7.69 14.88
C LEU A 153 11.18 -8.24 16.24
N VAL A 154 12.07 -8.14 17.24
CA VAL A 154 11.83 -8.70 18.58
C VAL A 154 11.49 -7.60 19.58
N THR A 155 10.33 -7.72 20.22
CA THR A 155 9.94 -6.89 21.36
C THR A 155 10.03 -7.72 22.64
N LEU A 156 10.95 -7.35 23.53
CA LEU A 156 11.02 -7.94 24.87
C LEU A 156 10.06 -7.19 25.80
N LYS A 157 9.05 -7.90 26.32
CA LYS A 157 8.19 -7.39 27.39
C LYS A 157 8.54 -8.08 28.70
N TRP A 158 8.77 -7.29 29.73
CA TRP A 158 8.92 -7.73 31.12
C TRP A 158 8.00 -6.94 32.05
N ALA A 159 7.70 -7.50 33.21
CA ALA A 159 7.02 -6.80 34.30
C ALA A 159 7.75 -7.14 35.59
N MET A 160 7.99 -6.14 36.42
CA MET A 160 8.75 -6.27 37.67
C MET A 160 8.17 -5.34 38.74
N THR A 161 8.45 -5.66 40.00
CA THR A 161 8.27 -4.72 41.10
C THR A 161 9.17 -3.49 40.94
N LEU A 162 8.96 -2.45 41.74
CA LEU A 162 9.78 -1.22 41.69
C LEU A 162 11.27 -1.50 41.96
N ASP A 163 11.58 -2.50 42.78
CA ASP A 163 12.93 -2.97 43.10
C ASP A 163 13.46 -4.04 42.12
N GLY A 164 12.77 -4.27 41.01
CA GLY A 164 13.28 -5.08 39.91
C GLY A 164 13.06 -6.59 40.04
N GLN A 165 12.21 -7.04 40.95
CA GLN A 165 11.90 -8.46 41.11
C GLN A 165 10.82 -8.91 40.13
N VAL A 166 10.99 -10.12 39.59
CA VAL A 166 10.07 -10.74 38.62
C VAL A 166 9.33 -11.95 39.20
N ALA A 167 9.67 -12.37 40.43
CA ALA A 167 9.02 -13.42 41.22
C ALA A 167 9.44 -13.29 42.69
#